data_AF-A0A356L3B6-F1
#
_entry.id   AF-A0A356L3B6-F1
#
_cell.length_a   1.000
_cell.length_b   1.000
_cell.length_c   1.000
_cell.angle_alpha   90.00
_cell.angle_beta   90.00
_cell.angle_gamma   90.00
#
_symmetry.space_group_name_H-M   'P 1'
#
loop_
_entity.id
_entity.type
_entity.pdbx_description
1 polymer ?
#
loop_
_entity_poly.entity_id
_entity_poly.type
_entity_poly.pdbx_seq_one_letter_code
_entity_poly.pdbx_strand_id
1 'polypeptide(L)'
;MALLPTFINKIKAYAEGKVVDVEQTVNFNLPDSFSSFDFQFGDRFGPERDNIDVKMVIEVVFDDPAEINDFESRVQRSALWETGFNELGFAMVPLEAEALLTTGSDFMVYNIETGEYNIFPASGNTYECLFLAYDDLHETLTIYRFTITV
;
A
#
# COMPACT_ATOMS: atom_id res chain seq x y z
N MET A 1 -11.28 15.42 22.07
CA MET A 1 -12.44 15.80 21.22
C MET A 1 -12.83 14.53 20.47
N ALA A 2 -13.98 13.92 20.78
CA ALA A 2 -14.37 12.66 20.15
C ALA A 2 -14.95 12.94 18.75
N LEU A 3 -14.48 12.23 17.72
CA LEU A 3 -15.07 12.30 16.39
C LEU A 3 -16.49 11.71 16.42
N LEU A 4 -17.41 12.35 15.69
CA LEU A 4 -18.80 11.90 15.63
C LEU A 4 -18.89 10.56 14.85
N PRO A 5 -19.72 9.60 15.28
CA PRO A 5 -19.87 8.30 14.59
C PRO A 5 -20.14 8.40 13.09
N THR A 6 -20.91 9.41 12.66
CA THR A 6 -21.19 9.67 11.24
C THR A 6 -19.96 10.05 10.43
N PHE A 7 -18.98 10.73 11.05
CA PHE A 7 -17.73 11.11 10.40
C PHE A 7 -16.82 9.88 10.23
N ILE A 8 -16.72 9.05 11.26
CA ILE A 8 -15.96 7.78 11.22
C ILE A 8 -16.50 6.86 10.13
N ASN A 9 -17.82 6.71 10.02
CA ASN A 9 -18.42 5.86 8.99
C ASN A 9 -18.18 6.38 7.57
N LYS A 10 -18.10 7.70 7.38
CA LYS A 10 -17.76 8.29 6.07
C LYS A 10 -16.31 8.05 5.68
N ILE A 11 -15.38 8.12 6.65
CA ILE A 11 -13.97 7.80 6.41
C ILE A 11 -13.83 6.33 6.00
N LYS A 12 -14.48 5.42 6.74
CA LYS A 12 -14.46 3.99 6.42
C LYS A 12 -14.99 3.69 5.02
N ALA A 13 -16.18 4.18 4.69
CA ALA A 13 -16.76 3.97 3.35
C ALA A 13 -15.92 4.58 2.22
N TYR A 14 -15.22 5.70 2.48
CA TYR A 14 -14.30 6.29 1.51
C TYR A 14 -13.07 5.39 1.30
N ALA A 15 -12.47 4.91 2.41
CA ALA A 15 -11.33 4.01 2.39
C ALA A 15 -11.66 2.68 1.68
N GLU A 16 -12.82 2.07 1.99
CA GLU A 16 -13.31 0.85 1.31
C GLU A 16 -13.40 1.04 -0.22
N GLY A 17 -13.94 2.16 -0.68
CA GLY A 17 -13.98 2.47 -2.11
C GLY A 17 -12.59 2.58 -2.75
N LYS A 18 -11.62 3.13 -2.03
CA LYS A 18 -10.22 3.20 -2.49
C LYS A 18 -9.52 1.85 -2.50
N VAL A 19 -9.82 0.97 -1.56
CA VAL A 19 -9.30 -0.41 -1.55
C VAL A 19 -9.78 -1.18 -2.77
N VAL A 20 -11.06 -1.04 -3.15
CA VAL A 20 -11.61 -1.64 -4.38
C VAL A 20 -10.92 -1.07 -5.63
N ASP A 21 -10.68 0.23 -5.70
CA ASP A 21 -9.94 0.85 -6.81
C ASP A 21 -8.51 0.27 -6.91
N VAL A 22 -7.84 0.07 -5.76
CA VAL A 22 -6.49 -0.51 -5.70
C VAL A 22 -6.49 -1.94 -6.19
N GLU A 23 -7.39 -2.80 -5.67
CA GLU A 23 -7.54 -4.20 -6.09
C GLU A 23 -7.66 -4.32 -7.62
N GLN A 24 -8.54 -3.51 -8.22
CA GLN A 24 -8.72 -3.49 -9.67
C GLN A 24 -7.49 -3.01 -10.42
N THR A 25 -6.73 -2.08 -9.83
CA THR A 25 -5.52 -1.49 -10.42
C THR A 25 -4.35 -2.47 -10.41
N VAL A 26 -4.12 -3.16 -9.28
CA VAL A 26 -3.02 -4.12 -9.10
C VAL A 26 -3.40 -5.54 -9.53
N ASN A 27 -4.61 -5.75 -10.06
CA ASN A 27 -5.12 -7.04 -10.53
C ASN A 27 -4.81 -8.21 -9.55
N PHE A 28 -4.94 -7.93 -8.24
CA PHE A 28 -4.67 -8.86 -7.16
C PHE A 28 -5.79 -8.75 -6.14
N ASN A 29 -6.57 -9.81 -5.98
CA ASN A 29 -7.74 -9.81 -5.11
C ASN A 29 -7.31 -9.62 -3.64
N LEU A 30 -7.92 -8.65 -2.99
CA LEU A 30 -7.88 -8.43 -1.56
C LEU A 30 -9.03 -9.22 -0.90
N PRO A 31 -9.05 -9.36 0.43
CA PRO A 31 -10.19 -9.92 1.15
C PRO A 31 -11.47 -9.09 0.94
N ASP A 32 -12.63 -9.75 1.01
CA ASP A 32 -13.94 -9.09 0.89
C ASP A 32 -14.38 -8.49 2.25
N SER A 33 -13.90 -9.07 3.35
CA SER A 33 -14.18 -8.65 4.72
C SER A 33 -12.95 -8.01 5.35
N PHE A 34 -13.03 -6.69 5.55
CA PHE A 34 -11.99 -5.91 6.21
C PHE A 34 -12.53 -4.62 6.80
N SER A 35 -11.75 -4.03 7.71
CA SER A 35 -11.91 -2.63 8.10
C SER A 35 -10.76 -1.80 7.53
N SER A 36 -11.04 -0.58 7.09
CA SER A 36 -10.02 0.29 6.53
C SER A 36 -10.05 1.71 7.09
N PHE A 37 -8.87 2.33 7.11
CA PHE A 37 -8.67 3.71 7.51
C PHE A 37 -7.82 4.42 6.45
N ASP A 38 -8.38 5.47 5.86
CA ASP A 38 -7.65 6.35 4.95
C ASP A 38 -7.08 7.53 5.72
N PHE A 39 -5.77 7.71 5.58
CA PHE A 39 -5.06 8.87 6.05
C PHE A 39 -4.73 9.75 4.85
N GLN A 40 -5.53 10.80 4.66
CA GLN A 40 -5.19 11.87 3.74
C GLN A 40 -4.19 12.79 4.41
N PHE A 41 -2.94 12.61 4.03
CA PHE A 41 -1.93 13.61 4.27
C PHE A 41 -2.19 14.70 3.22
N GLY A 42 -2.40 15.96 3.65
CA GLY A 42 -2.31 17.07 2.70
C GLY A 42 -0.88 17.17 2.13
N ASP A 43 -0.54 18.27 1.45
CA ASP A 43 0.76 18.50 0.80
C ASP A 43 2.01 18.41 1.71
N ARG A 44 1.94 17.91 2.95
CA ARG A 44 3.07 17.78 3.87
C ARG A 44 2.86 16.69 4.91
N PHE A 45 3.75 15.70 4.95
CA PHE A 45 4.39 15.21 6.18
C PHE A 45 5.67 14.43 5.85
N GLY A 46 6.77 14.75 6.54
CA GLY A 46 8.05 14.01 6.49
C GLY A 46 9.13 14.68 5.64
N PRO A 47 10.44 14.45 5.90
CA PRO A 47 11.46 14.75 4.92
C PRO A 47 11.20 13.81 3.74
N GLU A 48 10.39 14.28 2.79
CA GLU A 48 10.25 13.64 1.50
C GLU A 48 11.66 13.34 1.01
N ARG A 49 11.90 12.12 0.54
CA ARG A 49 12.93 11.99 -0.50
C ARG A 49 12.50 13.02 -1.54
N ASP A 50 13.36 13.97 -1.91
CA ASP A 50 13.01 15.16 -2.73
C ASP A 50 12.27 14.83 -4.04
N ASN A 51 12.18 13.55 -4.37
CA ASN A 51 11.58 12.98 -5.54
C ASN A 51 10.31 12.13 -5.29
N ILE A 52 9.82 11.97 -4.06
CA ILE A 52 8.61 11.17 -3.73
C ILE A 52 7.56 12.04 -3.04
N ASP A 53 6.33 12.04 -3.61
CA ASP A 53 5.16 12.74 -3.08
C ASP A 53 4.04 11.73 -2.75
N VAL A 54 3.66 11.63 -1.47
CA VAL A 54 2.65 10.67 -0.98
C VAL A 54 1.26 11.27 -1.05
N LYS A 55 0.37 10.62 -1.80
CA LYS A 55 -1.00 11.08 -2.02
C LYS A 55 -2.01 10.44 -1.08
N MET A 56 -1.72 9.24 -0.58
CA MET A 56 -2.66 8.43 0.19
C MET A 56 -1.92 7.35 0.95
N VAL A 57 -2.36 7.08 2.19
CA VAL A 57 -2.06 5.83 2.88
C VAL A 57 -3.34 5.23 3.42
N ILE A 58 -3.56 3.96 3.13
CA ILE A 58 -4.68 3.18 3.66
C ILE A 58 -4.12 2.04 4.48
N GLU A 59 -4.64 1.89 5.68
CA GLU A 59 -4.46 0.67 6.48
C GLU A 59 -5.71 -0.19 6.35
N VAL A 60 -5.53 -1.45 6.02
CA VAL A 60 -6.58 -2.46 5.89
C VAL A 60 -6.31 -3.57 6.91
N VAL A 61 -7.25 -3.76 7.82
CA VAL A 61 -7.20 -4.81 8.84
C VAL A 61 -8.21 -5.86 8.47
N PHE A 62 -7.73 -7.09 8.25
CA PHE A 62 -8.58 -8.22 7.90
C PHE A 62 -9.33 -8.74 9.14
N ASP A 63 -10.57 -9.20 8.96
CA ASP A 63 -11.42 -9.62 10.08
C ASP A 63 -12.05 -11.02 9.92
N ASP A 64 -11.89 -11.68 8.77
CA ASP A 64 -12.25 -13.08 8.56
C ASP A 64 -11.00 -13.99 8.48
N PRO A 65 -10.79 -14.89 9.47
CA PRO A 65 -9.69 -15.86 9.44
C PRO A 65 -9.62 -16.72 8.18
N ALA A 66 -10.75 -17.08 7.57
CA ALA A 66 -10.74 -17.88 6.35
C ALA A 66 -10.19 -17.09 5.15
N GLU A 67 -10.53 -15.81 5.06
CA GLU A 67 -10.03 -14.92 4.01
C GLU A 67 -8.57 -14.55 4.24
N ILE A 68 -8.14 -14.37 5.50
CA ILE A 68 -6.74 -14.16 5.87
C ILE A 68 -5.88 -15.32 5.36
N ASN A 69 -6.26 -16.56 5.70
CA ASN A 69 -5.50 -17.75 5.28
C ASN A 69 -5.44 -17.90 3.75
N ASP A 70 -6.53 -17.58 3.04
CA ASP A 70 -6.54 -17.60 1.57
C ASP A 70 -5.65 -16.50 1.00
N PHE A 71 -5.73 -15.28 1.54
CA PHE A 71 -4.89 -14.15 1.14
C PHE A 71 -3.40 -14.44 1.33
N GLU A 72 -2.99 -14.87 2.52
CA GLU A 72 -1.62 -15.30 2.83
C GLU A 72 -1.14 -16.36 1.85
N SER A 73 -1.97 -17.37 1.58
CA SER A 73 -1.65 -18.42 0.62
C SER A 73 -1.50 -17.88 -0.80
N ARG A 74 -2.22 -16.82 -1.19
CA ARG A 74 -2.06 -16.16 -2.50
C ARG A 74 -0.78 -15.32 -2.55
N VAL A 75 -0.48 -14.58 -1.49
CA VAL A 75 0.77 -13.81 -1.34
C VAL A 75 1.98 -14.72 -1.50
N GLN A 76 2.07 -15.80 -0.71
CA GLN A 76 3.19 -16.74 -0.73
C GLN A 76 3.40 -17.48 -2.07
N ARG A 77 2.34 -17.65 -2.87
CA ARG A 77 2.40 -18.31 -4.19
C ARG A 77 2.62 -17.34 -5.35
N SER A 78 2.50 -16.05 -5.10
CA SER A 78 2.58 -15.01 -6.12
C SER A 78 4.01 -14.54 -6.29
N ALA A 79 4.46 -14.42 -7.55
CA ALA A 79 5.76 -13.82 -7.88
C ALA A 79 5.72 -12.28 -7.86
N LEU A 80 4.55 -11.68 -7.60
CA LEU A 80 4.39 -10.23 -7.51
C LEU A 80 4.84 -9.68 -6.16
N TRP A 81 4.80 -10.50 -5.13
CA TRP A 81 5.21 -10.14 -3.78
C TRP A 81 6.67 -10.53 -3.58
N GLU A 82 7.45 -9.59 -3.05
CA GLU A 82 8.84 -9.80 -2.71
C GLU A 82 8.99 -9.94 -1.20
N THR A 83 9.78 -10.94 -0.79
CA THR A 83 10.26 -11.10 0.57
C THR A 83 11.67 -10.52 0.68
N GLY A 84 11.85 -9.57 1.59
CA GLY A 84 13.18 -9.04 1.90
C GLY A 84 13.72 -7.99 0.93
N PHE A 85 14.87 -7.43 1.30
CA PHE A 85 15.34 -6.14 0.80
C PHE A 85 16.27 -6.27 -0.39
N ASN A 86 16.06 -5.43 -1.39
CA ASN A 86 17.12 -4.94 -2.25
C ASN A 86 17.23 -3.40 -2.09
N GLU A 87 18.39 -2.82 -2.38
CA GLU A 87 18.61 -1.36 -2.29
C GLU A 87 17.62 -0.57 -3.18
N LEU A 88 17.08 -1.21 -4.23
CA LEU A 88 16.09 -0.64 -5.12
C LEU A 88 14.73 -0.44 -4.43
N GLY A 89 14.29 -1.36 -3.57
CA GLY A 89 13.04 -1.23 -2.81
C GLY A 89 13.02 0.01 -1.93
N PHE A 90 14.10 0.28 -1.20
CA PHE A 90 14.25 1.52 -0.41
C PHE A 90 14.22 2.77 -1.30
N ALA A 91 14.79 2.70 -2.51
CA ALA A 91 14.79 3.82 -3.44
C ALA A 91 13.41 4.12 -4.04
N MET A 92 12.50 3.14 -4.04
CA MET A 92 11.19 3.22 -4.70
C MET A 92 10.05 3.61 -3.78
N VAL A 93 10.22 3.58 -2.45
CA VAL A 93 9.13 3.79 -1.51
C VAL A 93 9.29 5.09 -0.70
N PRO A 94 8.18 5.66 -0.20
CA PRO A 94 8.23 6.74 0.77
C PRO A 94 9.06 6.38 2.00
N LEU A 95 9.71 7.36 2.62
CA LEU A 95 10.57 7.16 3.80
C LEU A 95 9.79 6.50 4.95
N GLU A 96 8.52 6.87 5.11
CA GLU A 96 7.62 6.33 6.12
C GLU A 96 7.30 4.84 5.92
N ALA A 97 7.36 4.38 4.67
CA ALA A 97 7.12 2.98 4.31
C ALA A 97 8.37 2.11 4.50
N GLU A 98 9.55 2.69 4.68
CA GLU A 98 10.80 1.93 4.88
C GLU A 98 10.76 1.03 6.12
N ALA A 99 10.05 1.45 7.17
CA ALA A 99 9.87 0.65 8.37
C ALA A 99 9.15 -0.68 8.07
N LEU A 100 8.16 -0.65 7.18
CA LEU A 100 7.38 -1.84 6.77
C LEU A 100 8.21 -2.79 5.92
N LEU A 101 9.18 -2.27 5.16
CA LEU A 101 10.17 -3.13 4.54
C LEU A 101 10.92 -3.89 5.66
N THR A 102 11.39 -3.18 6.70
CA THR A 102 12.32 -3.72 7.73
C THR A 102 11.75 -4.80 8.63
N THR A 103 10.43 -4.93 8.71
CA THR A 103 9.72 -5.83 9.63
C THR A 103 9.58 -7.26 9.12
N GLY A 104 10.00 -7.54 7.88
CA GLY A 104 9.85 -8.87 7.27
C GLY A 104 8.49 -9.10 6.60
N SER A 105 7.75 -8.02 6.36
CA SER A 105 6.50 -8.01 5.61
C SER A 105 6.72 -8.41 4.15
N ASP A 106 5.73 -9.09 3.56
CA ASP A 106 5.64 -9.27 2.12
C ASP A 106 5.24 -7.95 1.48
N PHE A 107 5.89 -7.54 0.39
CA PHE A 107 5.53 -6.28 -0.27
C PHE A 107 5.51 -6.35 -1.79
N MET A 108 4.85 -5.39 -2.42
CA MET A 108 4.99 -5.13 -3.85
C MET A 108 4.90 -3.63 -4.14
N VAL A 109 5.56 -3.21 -5.22
CA VAL A 109 5.38 -1.89 -5.83
C VAL A 109 4.79 -2.07 -7.22
N TYR A 110 3.71 -1.36 -7.53
CA TYR A 110 3.06 -1.37 -8.83
C TYR A 110 3.13 0.01 -9.47
N ASN A 111 3.68 0.08 -10.68
CA ASN A 111 3.68 1.30 -11.49
C ASN A 111 2.36 1.40 -12.26
N ILE A 112 1.54 2.40 -11.95
CA ILE A 112 0.20 2.57 -12.54
C ILE A 112 0.30 2.88 -14.04
N GLU A 113 1.35 3.56 -14.48
CA GLU A 113 1.51 4.01 -15.86
C GLU A 113 2.01 2.90 -16.78
N THR A 114 2.93 2.05 -16.29
CA THR A 114 3.51 0.95 -17.09
C THR A 114 2.79 -0.39 -16.88
N GLY A 115 2.07 -0.54 -15.77
CA GLY A 115 1.43 -1.80 -15.39
C GLY A 115 2.41 -2.87 -14.89
N GLU A 116 3.59 -2.45 -14.46
CA GLU A 116 4.69 -3.33 -14.05
C GLU A 116 4.81 -3.40 -12.52
N TYR A 117 5.26 -4.57 -12.03
CA TYR A 117 5.49 -4.84 -10.62
C TYR A 117 6.98 -4.86 -10.32
N ASN A 118 7.40 -4.24 -9.22
CA ASN A 118 8.75 -4.26 -8.65
C ASN A 118 9.86 -3.87 -9.64
N ILE A 119 9.52 -3.02 -10.61
CA ILE A 119 10.47 -2.50 -11.60
C ILE A 119 10.75 -1.04 -11.30
N PHE A 120 12.04 -0.72 -11.14
CA PHE A 120 12.49 0.65 -10.95
C PHE A 120 12.15 1.50 -12.19
N PRO A 121 11.47 2.64 -12.04
CA PRO A 121 11.07 3.43 -13.18
C PRO A 121 12.27 4.01 -13.95
N ALA A 122 12.12 4.24 -15.26
CA ALA A 122 13.19 4.83 -16.05
C ALA A 122 13.42 6.31 -15.66
N SER A 123 14.68 6.73 -15.57
CA SER A 123 15.07 8.11 -15.23
C SER A 123 14.50 9.17 -16.18
N GLY A 124 14.25 10.35 -15.65
CA GLY A 124 13.80 11.55 -16.37
C GLY A 124 12.29 11.77 -16.37
N ASN A 125 11.52 10.93 -15.68
CA ASN A 125 10.06 10.97 -15.65
C ASN A 125 9.52 10.89 -14.22
N THR A 126 8.29 11.35 -14.05
CA THR A 126 7.49 11.15 -12.84
C THR A 126 6.49 10.03 -13.08
N TYR A 127 6.39 9.09 -12.14
CA TYR A 127 5.50 7.95 -12.23
C TYR A 127 4.58 7.89 -11.03
N GLU A 128 3.31 7.57 -11.26
CA GLU A 128 2.39 7.21 -10.18
C GLU A 128 2.50 5.72 -9.82
N CYS A 129 2.68 5.43 -8.53
CA CYS A 129 2.91 4.09 -8.03
C CYS A 129 1.97 3.76 -6.85
N LEU A 130 1.74 2.46 -6.66
CA LEU A 130 1.17 1.87 -5.46
C LEU A 130 2.25 1.04 -4.77
N PHE A 131 2.38 1.17 -3.46
CA PHE A 131 3.15 0.24 -2.63
C PHE A 131 2.22 -0.45 -1.65
N LEU A 132 2.24 -1.78 -1.67
CA LEU A 132 1.45 -2.61 -0.78
C LEU A 132 2.40 -3.41 0.09
N ALA A 133 2.22 -3.36 1.40
CA ALA A 133 2.97 -4.16 2.36
C ALA A 133 2.00 -4.90 3.27
N TYR A 134 2.14 -6.22 3.32
CA TYR A 134 1.34 -7.09 4.16
C TYR A 134 2.16 -7.60 5.35
N ASP A 135 1.68 -7.29 6.54
CA ASP A 135 2.19 -7.78 7.81
C ASP A 135 1.33 -8.97 8.26
N ASP A 136 1.92 -10.17 8.16
CA ASP A 136 1.29 -11.43 8.54
C ASP A 136 1.08 -11.54 10.06
N LEU A 137 1.99 -10.97 10.86
CA LEU A 137 1.91 -10.98 12.31
C LEU A 137 0.74 -10.14 12.83
N HIS A 138 0.45 -9.02 12.17
CA HIS A 138 -0.62 -8.11 12.55
C HIS A 138 -1.85 -8.20 11.65
N GLU A 139 -1.87 -9.13 10.68
CA GLU A 139 -2.98 -9.35 9.75
C GLU A 139 -3.42 -8.05 9.04
N THR A 140 -2.45 -7.20 8.71
CA THR A 140 -2.68 -5.84 8.24
C THR A 140 -2.00 -5.60 6.90
N LEU A 141 -2.73 -5.01 5.95
CA LEU A 141 -2.21 -4.54 4.68
C LEU A 141 -2.13 -3.01 4.70
N THR A 142 -0.93 -2.46 4.52
CA THR A 142 -0.74 -1.02 4.30
C THR A 142 -0.56 -0.73 2.83
N ILE A 143 -1.28 0.27 2.33
CA ILE A 143 -1.30 0.68 0.92
C ILE A 143 -0.88 2.14 0.85
N TYR A 144 0.18 2.43 0.11
CA TYR A 144 0.60 3.78 -0.23
C TYR A 144 0.30 4.05 -1.69
N ARG A 145 -0.24 5.23 -2.00
CA ARG A 145 -0.22 5.80 -3.35
C ARG A 145 0.67 7.01 -3.36
N PHE A 146 1.61 7.06 -4.28
CA PHE A 146 2.59 8.14 -4.35
C PHE A 146 3.02 8.39 -5.79
N THR A 147 3.64 9.53 -6.02
CA THR A 147 4.40 9.80 -7.24
C THR A 147 5.89 9.80 -6.94
N ILE A 148 6.68 9.21 -7.83
CA ILE A 148 8.15 9.23 -7.76
C ILE A 148 8.71 9.85 -9.02
N THR A 149 9.64 10.79 -8.88
CA THR A 149 10.45 11.34 -9.97
C THR A 149 11.81 10.66 -9.96
N VAL A 150 12.24 10.12 -11.10
CA VAL A 150 13.53 9.41 -11.20
C VAL A 150 14.50 10.20 -12.06
#